data_AF-G5AIN9-F1
#
_entry.id   AF-G5AIN9-F1
#
_cell.length_a   1.000
_cell.length_b   1.000
_cell.length_c   1.000
_cell.angle_alpha   90.00
_cell.angle_beta   90.00
_cell.angle_gamma   90.00
#
_symmetry.space_group_name_H-M   'P 1'
#
loop_
_entity.id
_entity.type
_entity.pdbx_description
1 polymer ?
#
loop_
_entity_poly.entity_id
_entity_poly.type
_entity_poly.pdbx_seq_one_letter_code
_entity_poly.pdbx_strand_id
1 'polypeptide(L)'
;RTTSHYNNLRKCLNCEAKSREDLQRIANNSRVRQGQRAFGRTLQPTVANLKNFYKRHADWQRDQTISDISPAPGHYYPESMPVAEKMASEWNDIMGGSHATLNPSEMQKALREFHMIPDSQRLRPEEKQQLVNPIVEKEVADAIDKLPRDKSGGTTGLSHDFYKDFKDEMAECLTMVYQAIQKGAAVP
;
A
#
# COMPACT_ATOMS: atom_id res chain seq x y z
N ARG A 1 -2.29 -17.17 -31.25
CA ARG A 1 -1.71 -15.85 -30.91
C ARG A 1 -0.36 -15.94 -30.20
N THR A 2 -0.06 -17.03 -29.48
CA THR A 2 1.19 -17.26 -28.73
C THR A 2 2.40 -17.49 -29.64
N THR A 3 2.25 -18.24 -30.74
CA THR A 3 3.34 -18.53 -31.69
C THR A 3 3.95 -17.29 -32.35
N SER A 4 3.14 -16.33 -32.79
CA SER A 4 3.62 -15.07 -33.37
C SER A 4 4.43 -14.22 -32.37
N HIS A 5 4.02 -14.21 -31.10
CA HIS A 5 4.72 -13.48 -30.05
C HIS A 5 6.10 -14.08 -29.77
N TYR A 6 6.19 -15.40 -29.57
CA TYR A 6 7.47 -16.08 -29.33
C TYR A 6 8.38 -16.09 -30.56
N ASN A 7 7.82 -16.12 -31.77
CA ASN A 7 8.60 -15.99 -33.00
C ASN A 7 9.20 -14.59 -33.15
N ASN A 8 8.45 -13.55 -32.84
CA ASN A 8 8.98 -12.18 -32.82
C ASN A 8 10.04 -11.99 -31.73
N LEU A 9 9.85 -12.59 -30.55
CA LEU A 9 10.80 -12.54 -29.45
C LEU A 9 12.12 -13.23 -29.82
N ARG A 10 12.06 -14.43 -30.40
CA ARG A 10 13.23 -15.15 -30.93
C ARG A 10 13.94 -14.36 -32.04
N LYS A 11 13.18 -13.73 -32.95
CA LYS A 11 13.74 -12.91 -34.03
C LYS A 11 14.44 -11.66 -33.50
N CYS A 12 13.93 -11.04 -32.42
CA CYS A 12 14.56 -9.90 -31.75
C CYS A 12 15.79 -10.30 -30.91
N LEU A 13 15.78 -11.47 -30.27
CA LEU A 13 16.90 -11.96 -29.48
C LEU A 13 18.05 -12.49 -30.35
N ASN A 14 17.75 -13.01 -31.54
CA ASN A 14 18.74 -13.50 -32.51
C ASN A 14 19.21 -12.43 -33.50
N CYS A 15 19.01 -11.14 -33.20
CA CYS A 15 19.59 -10.05 -34.01
C CYS A 15 21.09 -9.95 -33.74
N GLU A 16 21.90 -10.75 -34.44
CA GLU A 16 23.36 -10.57 -34.45
C GLU A 16 23.70 -9.22 -35.11
N ALA A 17 24.24 -8.28 -34.34
CA ALA A 17 24.70 -7.01 -34.88
C ALA A 17 25.99 -7.24 -35.67
N LYS A 18 25.91 -7.17 -37.00
CA LYS A 18 27.05 -7.44 -37.90
C LYS A 18 27.91 -6.20 -38.14
N SER A 19 27.40 -5.01 -37.81
CA SER A 19 28.09 -3.73 -38.04
C SER A 19 27.95 -2.77 -36.86
N ARG A 20 28.85 -1.79 -36.78
CA ARG A 20 28.81 -0.71 -35.78
C ARG A 20 27.56 0.16 -35.90
N GLU A 21 27.06 0.36 -37.12
CA GLU A 21 25.82 1.10 -37.38
C GLU A 21 24.59 0.35 -36.83
N ASP A 22 24.58 -0.98 -36.93
CA ASP A 22 23.51 -1.79 -36.34
C ASP A 22 23.50 -1.67 -34.80
N LEU A 23 24.67 -1.64 -34.16
CA LEU A 23 24.79 -1.41 -32.73
C LEU A 23 24.27 -0.04 -32.32
N GLN A 24 24.60 1.02 -33.08
CA GLN A 24 24.08 2.37 -32.83
C GLN A 24 22.56 2.45 -33.01
N ARG A 25 22.00 1.76 -34.02
CA ARG A 25 20.55 1.68 -34.23
C ARG A 25 19.85 0.94 -33.10
N ILE A 26 20.41 -0.16 -32.61
CA ILE A 26 19.88 -0.92 -31.46
C ILE A 26 19.93 -0.07 -30.18
N ALA A 27 21.02 0.63 -29.92
CA ALA A 27 21.18 1.51 -28.76
C ALA A 27 20.18 2.67 -28.79
N ASN A 28 20.02 3.34 -29.94
CA ASN A 28 19.04 4.42 -30.10
C ASN A 28 17.60 3.94 -29.93
N ASN A 29 17.23 2.79 -30.52
CA ASN A 29 15.91 2.20 -30.35
C ASN A 29 15.63 1.80 -28.89
N SER A 30 16.65 1.29 -28.18
CA SER A 30 16.55 0.94 -26.76
C SER A 30 16.38 2.18 -25.89
N ARG A 31 17.15 3.24 -26.15
CA ARG A 31 17.04 4.53 -25.48
C ARG A 31 15.66 5.17 -25.68
N VAL A 32 15.13 5.13 -26.90
CA VAL A 32 13.77 5.62 -27.21
C VAL A 32 12.70 4.79 -26.48
N ARG A 33 12.82 3.46 -26.44
CA ARG A 33 11.89 2.60 -25.67
C ARG A 33 11.97 2.85 -24.17
N GLN A 34 13.18 3.05 -23.64
CA GLN A 34 13.40 3.34 -22.22
C GLN A 34 12.82 4.71 -21.86
N GLY A 35 13.02 5.74 -22.69
CA GLY A 35 12.37 7.05 -22.55
C GLY A 35 10.84 6.94 -22.60
N GLN A 36 10.29 6.16 -23.53
CA GLN A 36 8.85 5.92 -23.62
C GLN A 36 8.27 5.14 -22.42
N ARG A 37 9.07 4.30 -21.74
CA ARG A 37 8.67 3.62 -20.50
C ARG A 37 8.76 4.55 -19.28
N ALA A 38 9.82 5.35 -19.19
CA ALA A 38 10.04 6.31 -18.10
C ALA A 38 9.00 7.45 -18.10
N PHE A 39 8.63 7.97 -19.26
CA PHE A 39 7.58 8.99 -19.42
C PHE A 39 6.17 8.41 -19.60
N GLY A 40 5.97 7.12 -19.32
CA GLY A 40 4.64 6.52 -19.22
C GLY A 40 3.82 6.54 -20.51
N ARG A 41 4.31 5.95 -21.60
CA ARG A 41 3.49 5.70 -22.81
C ARG A 41 2.23 4.85 -22.50
N THR A 42 2.21 4.15 -21.37
CA THR A 42 1.06 3.43 -20.81
C THR A 42 0.10 4.27 -19.96
N LEU A 43 0.44 5.52 -19.63
CA LEU A 43 -0.44 6.45 -18.90
C LEU A 43 -1.43 7.18 -19.82
N GLN A 44 -1.22 7.16 -21.13
CA GLN A 44 -2.23 7.62 -22.08
C GLN A 44 -3.36 6.57 -22.14
N PRO A 45 -4.59 6.91 -21.71
CA PRO A 45 -5.69 5.97 -21.56
C PRO A 45 -6.30 5.68 -22.93
N THR A 46 -5.57 4.93 -23.75
CA THR A 46 -6.16 4.32 -24.94
C THR A 46 -6.91 3.05 -24.53
N VAL A 47 -8.01 2.74 -25.21
CA VAL A 47 -8.81 1.53 -24.96
C VAL A 47 -7.95 0.26 -25.02
N ALA A 48 -6.94 0.24 -25.88
CA ALA A 48 -5.98 -0.86 -25.98
C ALA A 48 -5.06 -0.97 -24.74
N ASN A 49 -4.59 0.14 -24.18
CA ASN A 49 -3.77 0.15 -22.96
C ASN A 49 -4.58 -0.29 -21.74
N LEU A 50 -5.82 0.20 -21.60
CA LEU A 50 -6.75 -0.23 -20.55
C LEU A 50 -7.03 -1.74 -20.65
N LYS A 51 -7.36 -2.24 -21.84
CA LYS A 51 -7.60 -3.68 -22.04
C LYS A 51 -6.38 -4.53 -21.71
N ASN A 52 -5.18 -4.08 -22.06
CA ASN A 52 -3.94 -4.78 -21.72
C ASN A 52 -3.61 -4.70 -20.21
N PHE A 53 -3.91 -3.59 -19.55
CA PHE A 53 -3.78 -3.43 -18.10
C PHE A 53 -4.70 -4.41 -17.37
N TYR A 54 -6.00 -4.37 -17.66
CA TYR A 54 -6.97 -5.30 -17.08
C TYR A 54 -6.62 -6.76 -17.38
N LYS A 55 -6.17 -7.05 -18.60
CA LYS A 55 -5.73 -8.41 -18.95
C LYS A 55 -4.51 -8.85 -18.14
N ARG A 56 -3.48 -8.02 -17.97
CA ARG A 56 -2.30 -8.37 -17.14
C ARG A 56 -2.68 -8.60 -15.69
N HIS A 57 -3.58 -7.79 -15.13
CA HIS A 57 -4.01 -7.93 -13.74
C HIS A 57 -4.97 -9.12 -13.54
N ALA A 58 -5.84 -9.42 -14.52
CA ALA A 58 -6.70 -10.60 -14.49
C ALA A 58 -5.92 -11.91 -14.72
N ASP A 59 -4.92 -11.89 -15.61
CA ASP A 59 -4.02 -13.03 -15.81
C ASP A 59 -3.12 -13.23 -14.57
N TRP A 60 -2.67 -12.15 -13.89
CA TRP A 60 -1.96 -12.26 -12.60
C TRP A 60 -2.81 -12.90 -11.49
N GLN A 61 -4.13 -12.63 -11.46
CA GLN A 61 -5.05 -13.34 -10.55
C GLN A 61 -5.27 -14.82 -10.93
N ARG A 62 -5.09 -15.20 -12.20
CA ARG A 62 -5.15 -16.61 -12.64
C ARG A 62 -3.82 -17.36 -12.50
N ASP A 63 -2.68 -16.66 -12.58
CA ASP A 63 -1.33 -17.21 -12.43
C ASP A 63 -0.88 -17.35 -10.97
N GLN A 64 -1.73 -16.99 -10.01
CA GLN A 64 -1.65 -17.54 -8.65
C GLN A 64 -2.13 -19.00 -8.69
N THR A 65 -1.45 -19.87 -9.45
CA THR A 65 -1.64 -21.32 -9.28
C THR A 65 -1.09 -21.66 -7.91
N ILE A 66 -1.97 -21.66 -6.92
CA ILE A 66 -1.65 -22.16 -5.59
C ILE A 66 -1.25 -23.61 -5.79
N SER A 67 0.06 -23.84 -5.74
CA SER A 67 0.70 -25.09 -6.14
C SER A 67 0.43 -26.21 -5.15
N ASP A 68 0.05 -25.86 -3.92
CA ASP A 68 -0.31 -26.80 -2.87
C ASP A 68 -1.26 -26.13 -1.86
N ILE A 69 -2.22 -26.91 -1.36
CA ILE A 69 -3.17 -26.49 -0.33
C ILE A 69 -2.99 -27.49 0.80
N SER A 70 -2.36 -27.03 1.88
CA SER A 70 -2.33 -27.80 3.11
C SER A 70 -3.75 -27.89 3.66
N PRO A 71 -4.27 -29.09 3.95
CA PRO A 71 -5.59 -29.20 4.57
C PRO A 71 -5.59 -28.59 5.98
N ALA A 72 -6.75 -28.13 6.44
CA ALA A 72 -6.95 -27.77 7.83
C ALA A 72 -6.62 -28.96 8.77
N PRO A 73 -6.14 -28.73 10.00
CA PRO A 73 -5.78 -29.80 10.93
C PRO A 73 -6.95 -30.79 11.15
N GLY A 74 -6.76 -32.06 10.76
CA GLY A 74 -7.79 -33.10 10.87
C GLY A 74 -8.60 -33.37 9.57
N HIS A 75 -8.32 -32.65 8.49
CA HIS A 75 -8.85 -32.95 7.16
C HIS A 75 -7.77 -33.58 6.26
N TYR A 76 -8.19 -34.56 5.45
CA TYR A 76 -7.32 -35.27 4.52
C TYR A 76 -8.00 -35.33 3.16
N TYR A 77 -7.33 -34.78 2.14
CA TYR A 77 -7.83 -34.85 0.77
C TYR A 77 -7.28 -36.08 0.05
N PRO A 78 -8.12 -36.81 -0.71
CA PRO A 78 -7.62 -37.82 -1.64
C PRO A 78 -6.63 -37.21 -2.64
N GLU A 79 -5.58 -37.95 -2.98
CA GLU A 79 -4.55 -37.49 -3.92
C GLU A 79 -5.11 -37.25 -5.34
N SER A 80 -6.21 -37.93 -5.67
CA SER A 80 -6.95 -37.78 -6.94
C SER A 80 -7.84 -36.54 -7.02
N MET A 81 -8.07 -35.81 -5.91
CA MET A 81 -8.95 -34.66 -5.90
C MET A 81 -8.26 -33.44 -6.56
N PRO A 82 -8.89 -32.78 -7.55
CA PRO A 82 -8.34 -31.58 -8.16
C PRO A 82 -8.12 -30.46 -7.14
N VAL A 83 -7.03 -29.69 -7.30
CA VAL A 83 -6.67 -28.53 -6.45
C VAL A 83 -7.82 -27.51 -6.35
N ALA A 84 -8.57 -27.31 -7.44
CA ALA A 84 -9.74 -26.42 -7.45
C ALA A 84 -10.87 -26.90 -6.51
N GLU A 85 -11.04 -28.20 -6.36
CA GLU A 85 -12.07 -28.80 -5.51
C GLU A 85 -11.63 -28.81 -4.04
N LYS A 86 -10.33 -29.06 -3.79
CA LYS A 86 -9.70 -28.83 -2.48
C LYS A 86 -9.88 -27.37 -2.03
N MET A 87 -9.57 -26.40 -2.91
CA MET A 87 -9.85 -24.99 -2.67
C MET A 87 -11.31 -24.73 -2.35
N ALA A 88 -12.22 -25.19 -3.22
CA ALA A 88 -13.64 -24.93 -3.02
C ALA A 88 -14.11 -25.42 -1.65
N SER A 89 -13.60 -26.56 -1.17
CA SER A 89 -13.95 -27.09 0.16
C SER A 89 -13.39 -26.27 1.33
N GLU A 90 -12.10 -25.90 1.33
CA GLU A 90 -11.50 -25.06 2.39
C GLU A 90 -12.12 -23.65 2.42
N TRP A 91 -12.48 -23.13 1.24
CA TRP A 91 -13.10 -21.83 1.12
C TRP A 91 -14.62 -21.85 1.33
N ASN A 92 -15.26 -23.03 1.40
CA ASN A 92 -16.71 -23.11 1.63
C ASN A 92 -17.09 -22.65 3.04
N ASP A 93 -16.25 -22.87 4.04
CA ASP A 93 -16.53 -22.36 5.39
C ASP A 93 -16.31 -20.84 5.48
N ILE A 94 -15.35 -20.31 4.71
CA ILE A 94 -14.99 -18.88 4.68
C ILE A 94 -15.97 -18.07 3.82
N MET A 95 -16.44 -18.62 2.70
CA MET A 95 -17.24 -17.93 1.67
C MET A 95 -18.66 -18.49 1.52
N GLY A 96 -18.96 -19.66 2.10
CA GLY A 96 -20.25 -20.36 1.97
C GLY A 96 -21.33 -19.87 2.94
N GLY A 97 -20.99 -18.97 3.85
CA GLY A 97 -21.96 -18.08 4.48
C GLY A 97 -22.45 -17.04 3.47
N SER A 98 -23.33 -17.43 2.54
CA SER A 98 -23.98 -16.47 1.65
C SER A 98 -24.65 -15.39 2.50
N HIS A 99 -24.45 -14.11 2.19
CA HIS A 99 -25.18 -13.02 2.86
C HIS A 99 -26.71 -13.18 2.74
N ALA A 100 -27.19 -14.08 1.86
CA ALA A 100 -28.58 -14.46 1.69
C ALA A 100 -29.08 -15.54 2.68
N THR A 101 -28.20 -16.28 3.37
CA THR A 101 -28.59 -17.30 4.37
C THR A 101 -28.48 -16.80 5.81
N LEU A 102 -27.81 -15.66 6.03
CA LEU A 102 -27.77 -15.00 7.34
C LEU A 102 -29.12 -14.36 7.64
N ASN A 103 -29.61 -14.57 8.85
CA ASN A 103 -30.85 -13.95 9.30
C ASN A 103 -30.65 -12.41 9.28
N PRO A 104 -31.61 -11.59 8.82
CA PRO A 104 -31.44 -10.13 8.74
C PRO A 104 -30.98 -9.48 10.05
N SER A 105 -31.39 -10.06 11.19
CA SER A 105 -30.94 -9.68 12.53
C SER A 105 -29.43 -9.89 12.75
N GLU A 106 -28.89 -11.02 12.29
CA GLU A 106 -27.47 -11.37 12.44
C GLU A 106 -26.60 -10.51 11.54
N MET A 107 -27.05 -10.26 10.31
CA MET A 107 -26.40 -9.33 9.39
C MET A 107 -26.38 -7.91 9.97
N GLN A 108 -27.47 -7.45 10.57
CA GLN A 108 -27.53 -6.13 11.19
C GLN A 108 -26.61 -6.02 12.41
N LYS A 109 -26.45 -7.11 13.18
CA LYS A 109 -25.50 -7.17 14.29
C LYS A 109 -24.04 -7.11 13.80
N ALA A 110 -23.68 -7.93 12.81
CA ALA A 110 -22.33 -7.93 12.24
C ALA A 110 -21.98 -6.58 11.59
N LEU A 111 -22.94 -5.95 10.90
CA LEU A 111 -22.76 -4.61 10.36
C LEU A 111 -22.54 -3.57 11.47
N ARG A 112 -23.31 -3.63 12.57
CA ARG A 112 -23.12 -2.74 13.73
C ARG A 112 -21.74 -2.92 14.35
N GLU A 113 -21.28 -4.15 14.53
CA GLU A 113 -19.93 -4.44 15.05
C GLU A 113 -18.83 -3.94 14.11
N PHE A 114 -19.03 -4.03 12.80
CA PHE A 114 -18.05 -3.56 11.81
C PHE A 114 -17.97 -2.02 11.73
N HIS A 115 -19.11 -1.31 11.76
CA HIS A 115 -19.13 0.13 11.53
C HIS A 115 -19.11 0.98 12.80
N MET A 116 -19.49 0.43 13.97
CA MET A 116 -19.43 1.17 15.22
C MET A 116 -18.05 0.99 15.85
N ILE A 117 -17.39 2.12 16.11
CA ILE A 117 -16.21 2.16 16.94
C ILE A 117 -16.64 1.73 18.36
N PRO A 118 -15.99 0.71 18.96
CA PRO A 118 -16.29 0.27 20.33
C PRO A 118 -16.29 1.46 21.29
N ASP A 119 -17.19 1.48 22.27
CA ASP A 119 -17.29 2.62 23.21
C ASP A 119 -15.99 2.86 23.99
N SER A 120 -15.17 1.82 24.19
CA SER A 120 -13.83 1.93 24.77
C SER A 120 -12.82 2.72 23.93
N GLN A 121 -13.05 2.83 22.62
CA GLN A 121 -12.22 3.59 21.68
C GLN A 121 -12.79 4.97 21.36
N ARG A 122 -13.99 5.29 21.87
CA ARG A 122 -14.63 6.59 21.67
C ARG A 122 -14.09 7.58 22.70
N LEU A 123 -13.68 8.75 22.22
CA LEU A 123 -13.27 9.85 23.09
C LEU A 123 -14.45 10.28 23.97
N ARG A 124 -14.20 10.41 25.27
CA ARG A 124 -15.17 11.02 26.20
C ARG A 124 -15.35 12.50 25.81
N PRO A 125 -16.52 13.11 26.08
CA PRO A 125 -16.75 14.52 25.78
C PRO A 125 -15.68 15.46 26.37
N GLU A 126 -15.17 15.12 27.56
CA GLU A 126 -14.09 15.85 28.24
C GLU A 126 -12.76 15.75 27.48
N GLU A 127 -12.38 14.57 27.00
CA GLU A 127 -11.16 14.35 26.20
C GLU A 127 -11.23 15.08 24.87
N LYS A 128 -12.43 15.11 24.25
CA LYS A 128 -12.66 15.87 23.03
C LYS A 128 -12.40 17.36 23.25
N GLN A 129 -12.82 17.90 24.40
CA GLN A 129 -12.62 19.32 24.70
C GLN A 129 -11.14 19.63 24.99
N GLN A 130 -10.43 18.72 25.66
CA GLN A 130 -8.98 18.84 25.88
C GLN A 130 -8.19 18.87 24.57
N LEU A 131 -8.54 18.03 23.59
CA LEU A 131 -7.87 17.99 22.28
C LEU A 131 -8.04 19.27 21.44
N VAL A 132 -9.04 20.11 21.76
CA VAL A 132 -9.32 21.37 21.06
C VAL A 132 -8.69 22.57 21.77
N ASN A 133 -8.20 22.40 23.01
CA ASN A 133 -7.54 23.48 23.72
C ASN A 133 -6.22 23.86 23.04
N PRO A 134 -5.81 25.14 23.10
CA PRO A 134 -4.50 25.54 22.62
C PRO A 134 -3.40 24.89 23.46
N ILE A 135 -2.37 24.38 22.79
CA ILE A 135 -1.19 23.80 23.46
C ILE A 135 -0.45 24.90 24.22
N VAL A 136 -0.02 24.55 25.42
CA VAL A 136 0.79 25.41 26.30
C VAL A 136 2.27 25.06 26.16
N GLU A 137 3.16 26.05 26.23
CA GLU A 137 4.62 25.86 26.12
C GLU A 137 5.16 24.79 27.10
N LYS A 138 4.60 24.74 28.31
CA LYS A 138 4.95 23.72 29.30
C LYS A 138 4.70 22.30 28.81
N GLU A 139 3.60 22.07 28.09
CA GLU A 139 3.28 20.74 27.54
C GLU A 139 4.27 20.33 26.45
N VAL A 140 4.74 21.31 25.66
CA VAL A 140 5.77 21.10 24.65
C VAL A 140 7.12 20.80 25.32
N ALA A 141 7.48 21.56 26.35
CA ALA A 141 8.68 21.33 27.14
C ALA A 141 8.69 19.93 27.79
N ASP A 142 7.57 19.52 28.39
CA ASP A 142 7.39 18.19 28.98
C ASP A 142 7.46 17.08 27.91
N ALA A 143 6.98 17.35 26.69
CA ALA A 143 7.08 16.43 25.56
C ALA A 143 8.53 16.29 25.06
N ILE A 144 9.28 17.39 25.00
CA ILE A 144 10.70 17.39 24.63
C ILE A 144 11.52 16.56 25.64
N ASP A 145 11.23 16.67 26.94
CA ASP A 145 11.93 15.88 27.97
C ASP A 145 11.75 14.38 27.78
N LYS A 146 10.56 13.96 27.35
CA LYS A 146 10.20 12.56 27.09
C LYS A 146 10.84 11.98 25.82
N LEU A 147 11.44 12.81 24.96
CA LEU A 147 12.11 12.31 23.76
C LEU A 147 13.30 11.41 24.14
N PRO A 148 13.47 10.24 23.52
CA PRO A 148 14.59 9.36 23.84
C PRO A 148 15.87 9.84 23.11
N ARG A 149 17.04 9.86 23.77
CA ARG A 149 18.29 10.39 23.17
C ARG A 149 18.99 9.40 22.23
N ASP A 150 18.58 8.14 22.24
CA ASP A 150 19.19 7.05 21.48
C ASP A 150 18.75 6.98 20.01
N LYS A 151 17.85 7.88 19.57
CA LYS A 151 17.36 7.92 18.20
C LYS A 151 18.29 8.72 17.28
N SER A 152 18.68 8.09 16.17
CA SER A 152 19.40 8.75 15.09
C SER A 152 18.55 9.84 14.43
N GLY A 153 19.23 10.87 13.91
CA GLY A 153 18.57 11.95 13.18
C GLY A 153 17.78 11.44 11.99
N GLY A 154 16.61 12.03 11.76
CA GLY A 154 15.74 11.70 10.63
C GLY A 154 16.32 12.18 9.28
N THR A 155 15.47 12.29 8.25
CA THR A 155 15.87 12.80 6.93
C THR A 155 16.43 14.23 6.95
N THR A 156 16.12 14.99 8.00
CA THR A 156 16.65 16.35 8.24
C THR A 156 18.04 16.35 8.90
N GLY A 157 18.53 15.21 9.38
CA GLY A 157 19.78 15.12 10.14
C GLY A 157 19.69 15.63 11.59
N LEU A 158 18.55 16.18 12.02
CA LEU A 158 18.35 16.63 13.40
C LEU A 158 18.04 15.44 14.30
N SER A 159 18.85 15.25 15.36
CA SER A 159 18.60 14.26 16.41
C SER A 159 17.68 14.81 17.49
N HIS A 160 17.20 13.95 18.38
CA HIS A 160 16.45 14.40 19.55
C HIS A 160 17.28 15.27 20.51
N ASP A 161 18.61 15.17 20.48
CA ASP A 161 19.48 16.03 21.29
C ASP A 161 19.31 17.50 20.91
N PHE A 162 19.12 17.81 19.64
CA PHE A 162 18.84 19.18 19.19
C PHE A 162 17.65 19.79 19.94
N TYR A 163 16.54 19.06 20.05
CA TYR A 163 15.36 19.54 20.75
C TYR A 163 15.59 19.69 22.25
N LYS A 164 16.43 18.84 22.85
CA LYS A 164 16.74 18.92 24.28
C LYS A 164 17.73 20.02 24.63
N ASP A 165 18.69 20.28 23.75
CA ASP A 165 19.73 21.28 23.95
C ASP A 165 19.19 22.70 23.72
N PHE A 166 18.23 22.87 22.81
CA PHE A 166 17.51 24.13 22.53
C PHE A 166 16.07 24.10 23.04
N LYS A 167 15.85 23.48 24.21
CA LYS A 167 14.49 23.17 24.71
C LYS A 167 13.61 24.41 24.82
N ASP A 168 14.15 25.51 25.37
CA ASP A 168 13.37 26.70 25.64
C ASP A 168 12.97 27.41 24.34
N GLU A 169 13.92 27.56 23.41
CA GLU A 169 13.67 28.16 22.10
C GLU A 169 12.73 27.30 21.24
N MET A 170 12.88 25.97 21.31
CA MET A 170 12.02 25.05 20.59
C MET A 170 10.62 25.00 21.18
N ALA A 171 10.45 25.11 22.50
CA ALA A 171 9.14 25.14 23.13
C ALA A 171 8.33 26.36 22.68
N GLU A 172 8.95 27.54 22.65
CA GLU A 172 8.32 28.78 22.15
C GLU A 172 7.93 28.65 20.66
N CYS A 173 8.91 28.30 19.81
CA CYS A 173 8.69 28.19 18.36
C CYS A 173 7.61 27.17 18.00
N LEU A 174 7.66 25.97 18.59
CA LEU A 174 6.67 24.91 18.30
C LEU A 174 5.27 25.29 18.79
N THR A 175 5.17 25.99 19.91
CA THR A 175 3.89 26.47 20.43
C THR A 175 3.27 27.50 19.49
N MET A 176 4.07 28.46 19.00
CA MET A 176 3.62 29.44 18.01
C MET A 176 3.14 28.77 16.72
N VAL A 177 3.93 27.84 16.18
CA VAL A 177 3.57 27.10 14.95
C VAL A 177 2.27 26.32 15.15
N TYR A 178 2.12 25.62 16.27
CA TYR A 178 0.91 24.87 16.55
C TYR A 178 -0.32 25.77 16.62
N GLN A 179 -0.23 26.88 17.36
CA GLN A 179 -1.34 27.84 17.48
C GLN A 179 -1.69 28.48 16.13
N ALA A 180 -0.71 28.73 15.27
CA ALA A 180 -0.94 29.21 13.90
C ALA A 180 -1.70 28.17 13.07
N ILE A 181 -1.27 26.89 13.10
CA ILE A 181 -1.93 25.79 12.40
C ILE A 181 -3.36 25.59 12.92
N GLN A 182 -3.57 25.65 14.22
CA GLN A 182 -4.89 25.50 14.85
C GLN A 182 -5.88 26.57 14.37
N LYS A 183 -5.39 27.78 14.07
CA LYS A 183 -6.18 28.90 13.52
C LYS A 183 -6.29 28.86 11.99
N GLY A 184 -5.68 27.89 11.32
CA GLY A 184 -5.64 27.79 9.86
C GLY A 184 -4.74 28.84 9.18
N ALA A 185 -3.82 29.45 9.93
CA ALA A 185 -2.86 30.40 9.38
C ALA A 185 -1.70 29.67 8.67
N ALA A 186 -1.06 30.35 7.72
CA ALA A 186 0.20 29.86 7.16
C ALA A 186 1.26 29.78 8.26
N VAL A 187 2.04 28.70 8.27
CA VAL A 187 3.15 28.50 9.22
C VAL A 187 4.16 29.65 9.03
N PRO A 188 4.56 30.34 10.12
CA PRO A 188 5.52 31.44 10.05
C PRO A 188 6.93 31.02 9.60
#